data_AF-A0A2X2SYQ7-F1
#
_entry.id   AF-A0A2X2SYQ7-F1
#
_cell.length_a   1.000
_cell.length_b   1.000
_cell.length_c   1.000
_cell.angle_alpha   90.00
_cell.angle_beta   90.00
_cell.angle_gamma   90.00
#
_symmetry.space_group_name_H-M   'P 1'
#
loop_
_entity.id
_entity.type
_entity.pdbx_description
1 polymer ?
#
loop_
_entity_poly.entity_id
_entity_poly.type
_entity_poly.pdbx_seq_one_letter_code
_entity_poly.pdbx_strand_id
1 'polypeptide(L)'
;MALFFVVINAANLVNVRLYGEMEFWFALIKVLAIVGMIGFGIWLLASGHGGERASVSNLWQHGGFLATGWHGLILSLAVIMFSFGGLELIGITAAEARSPQTTIPKAVNQVVYRILLFYIGSLVVLLSLYPWLEIKSSSSPFVMIFHELNSNVVASALNFVILVASLSVYNSGVYSNSRMLFGLSVQRNAPKFLAKVSRGGVPVNSLLLSGAITSLVVVLNYLLPHEAFGLLMALVVATLLLNWIMILAGAH
;
A
#
# COMPACT_ATOMS: atom_id res chain seq x y z
N MET A 1 -16.61 7.42 -2.00
CA MET A 1 -15.33 8.10 -2.33
C MET A 1 -15.35 9.60 -2.04
N ALA A 2 -16.28 10.41 -2.56
CA ALA A 2 -16.34 11.85 -2.24
C ALA A 2 -16.56 12.18 -0.75
N LEU A 3 -17.46 11.45 -0.07
CA LEU A 3 -17.66 11.57 1.39
C LEU A 3 -16.39 11.23 2.18
N PHE A 4 -15.63 10.24 1.69
CA PHE A 4 -14.37 9.81 2.28
C PHE A 4 -13.31 10.92 2.16
N PHE A 5 -13.23 11.57 1.01
CA PHE A 5 -12.31 12.67 0.74
C PHE A 5 -12.55 13.89 1.65
N VAL A 6 -13.81 14.23 1.90
CA VAL A 6 -14.22 15.33 2.79
C VAL A 6 -13.95 15.00 4.26
N VAL A 7 -14.29 13.78 4.71
CA VAL A 7 -14.01 13.32 6.08
C VAL A 7 -12.51 13.31 6.36
N ILE A 8 -11.67 12.95 5.38
CA ILE A 8 -10.23 12.92 5.57
C ILE A 8 -9.60 14.31 5.58
N ASN A 9 -10.04 15.23 4.71
CA ASN A 9 -9.53 16.60 4.77
C ASN A 9 -9.93 17.28 6.09
N ALA A 10 -11.10 16.94 6.65
CA ALA A 10 -11.50 17.35 7.99
C ALA A 10 -10.67 16.67 9.10
N ALA A 11 -10.34 15.39 8.97
CA ALA A 11 -9.50 14.65 9.93
C ALA A 11 -8.03 15.10 9.91
N ASN A 12 -7.51 15.58 8.78
CA ASN A 12 -6.15 16.12 8.67
C ASN A 12 -5.93 17.45 9.43
N LEU A 13 -7.01 18.09 9.91
CA LEU A 13 -6.94 19.20 10.86
C LEU A 13 -6.78 18.74 12.32
N VAL A 14 -6.88 17.45 12.59
CA VAL A 14 -6.86 16.89 13.94
C VAL A 14 -5.43 16.60 14.38
N ASN A 15 -4.99 17.40 15.34
CA ASN A 15 -3.93 17.20 16.33
C ASN A 15 -2.97 16.01 16.06
N VAL A 16 -1.69 16.31 15.86
CA VAL A 16 -0.58 15.34 15.62
C VAL A 16 -0.53 14.20 16.65
N ARG A 17 -1.07 14.40 17.86
CA ARG A 17 -1.22 13.34 18.87
C ARG A 17 -2.24 12.26 18.49
N LEU A 18 -3.38 12.64 17.92
CA LEU A 18 -4.40 11.71 17.43
C LEU A 18 -3.91 10.91 16.23
N TYR A 19 -3.04 11.49 15.39
CA TYR A 19 -2.45 10.79 14.25
C TYR A 19 -1.71 9.52 14.67
N GLY A 20 -0.85 9.61 15.70
CA GLY A 20 -0.05 8.48 16.16
C GLY A 20 -0.91 7.34 16.72
N GLU A 21 -1.96 7.67 17.47
CA GLU A 21 -2.90 6.68 18.00
C GLU A 21 -3.74 6.04 16.88
N MET A 22 -4.27 6.84 15.94
CA MET A 22 -5.05 6.31 14.81
C MET A 22 -4.22 5.38 13.93
N GLU A 23 -2.97 5.74 13.60
CA GLU A 23 -2.09 4.88 12.82
C GLU A 23 -1.75 3.58 13.56
N PHE A 24 -1.55 3.63 14.87
CA PHE A 24 -1.36 2.42 15.67
C PHE A 24 -2.56 1.48 15.56
N TRP A 25 -3.78 1.98 15.72
CA TRP A 25 -5.01 1.20 15.57
C TRP A 25 -5.20 0.67 14.14
N PHE A 26 -4.95 1.50 13.12
CA PHE A 26 -5.03 1.07 11.72
C PHE A 26 -4.02 -0.02 11.39
N ALA A 27 -2.78 0.10 11.88
CA ALA A 27 -1.77 -0.94 11.74
C ALA A 27 -2.20 -2.25 12.41
N LEU A 28 -2.74 -2.19 13.63
CA LEU A 28 -3.22 -3.37 14.35
C LEU A 28 -4.34 -4.09 13.58
N ILE A 29 -5.34 -3.36 13.09
CA ILE A 29 -6.45 -3.92 12.29
C ILE A 29 -5.91 -4.63 11.04
N LYS A 30 -4.98 -3.99 10.30
CA LYS A 30 -4.35 -4.57 9.11
C LYS A 30 -3.64 -5.89 9.42
N VAL A 31 -2.83 -5.92 10.48
CA VAL A 31 -2.06 -7.11 10.86
C VAL A 31 -2.99 -8.25 11.27
N LEU A 32 -3.96 -7.98 12.15
CA LEU A 32 -4.92 -8.99 12.61
C LEU A 32 -5.75 -9.57 11.47
N ALA A 33 -6.16 -8.73 10.52
CA ALA A 33 -6.92 -9.17 9.36
C ALA A 33 -6.12 -10.12 8.46
N ILE A 34 -4.85 -9.79 8.15
CA ILE A 34 -4.02 -10.67 7.30
C ILE A 34 -3.69 -11.97 8.01
N VAL A 35 -3.31 -11.91 9.30
CA VAL A 35 -3.01 -13.12 10.08
C VAL A 35 -4.25 -14.00 10.23
N GLY A 36 -5.40 -13.41 10.53
CA GLY A 36 -6.67 -14.12 10.62
C GLY A 36 -7.08 -14.75 9.28
N MET A 37 -6.88 -14.04 8.18
CA MET A 37 -7.15 -14.55 6.84
C MET A 37 -6.24 -15.73 6.47
N ILE A 38 -4.94 -15.63 6.74
CA ILE A 38 -3.98 -16.72 6.53
C ILE A 38 -4.38 -17.94 7.36
N GLY A 39 -4.65 -17.76 8.65
CA GLY A 39 -5.04 -18.84 9.54
C GLY A 39 -6.35 -19.51 9.11
N PHE A 40 -7.35 -18.72 8.74
CA PHE A 40 -8.63 -19.23 8.25
C PHE A 40 -8.48 -19.96 6.91
N GLY A 41 -7.67 -19.43 5.98
CA GLY A 41 -7.42 -20.08 4.70
C GLY A 41 -6.65 -21.40 4.84
N ILE A 42 -5.67 -21.48 5.75
CA ILE A 42 -5.00 -22.75 6.09
C ILE A 42 -6.01 -23.74 6.68
N TRP A 43 -6.89 -23.30 7.57
CA TRP A 43 -7.94 -24.16 8.12
C TRP A 43 -8.89 -24.67 7.03
N LEU A 44 -9.29 -23.84 6.06
CA LEU A 44 -10.11 -24.27 4.93
C LEU A 44 -9.42 -25.34 4.07
N LEU A 45 -8.12 -25.18 3.81
CA LEU A 45 -7.31 -26.14 3.07
C LEU A 45 -7.17 -27.48 3.84
N ALA A 46 -6.91 -27.42 5.14
CA ALA A 46 -6.69 -28.60 5.96
C ALA A 46 -7.98 -29.38 6.29
N SER A 47 -9.10 -28.66 6.42
CA SER A 47 -10.41 -29.24 6.78
C SER A 47 -11.21 -29.72 5.56
N GLY A 48 -10.76 -29.45 4.33
CA GLY A 48 -11.51 -29.74 3.10
C GLY A 48 -12.74 -28.85 2.87
N HIS A 49 -12.96 -27.83 3.70
CA HIS A 49 -14.10 -26.91 3.58
C HIS A 49 -13.86 -25.77 2.56
N GLY A 50 -12.66 -25.71 1.98
CA GLY A 50 -12.33 -24.77 0.89
C GLY A 50 -12.99 -25.07 -0.46
N GLY A 51 -13.77 -26.15 -0.55
CA GLY A 51 -14.39 -26.60 -1.80
C GLY A 51 -13.44 -27.39 -2.70
N GLU A 52 -13.97 -28.01 -3.75
CA GLU A 52 -13.21 -28.92 -4.64
C GLU A 52 -12.06 -28.25 -5.39
N ARG A 53 -12.14 -26.93 -5.54
CA ARG A 53 -11.11 -26.14 -6.23
C ARG A 53 -9.95 -25.77 -5.31
N ALA A 54 -10.09 -25.89 -3.99
CA ALA A 54 -9.03 -25.54 -3.05
C ALA A 54 -8.00 -26.66 -2.96
N SER A 55 -6.79 -26.38 -3.44
CA SER A 55 -5.65 -27.29 -3.40
C SER A 55 -4.35 -26.52 -3.46
N VAL A 56 -3.36 -26.95 -2.68
CA VAL A 56 -1.99 -26.40 -2.75
C VAL A 56 -1.39 -26.58 -4.15
N SER A 57 -1.85 -27.58 -4.92
CA SER A 57 -1.42 -27.79 -6.30
C SER A 57 -1.79 -26.62 -7.24
N ASN A 58 -2.77 -25.79 -6.89
CA ASN A 58 -3.12 -24.57 -7.66
C ASN A 58 -1.93 -23.64 -7.90
N LEU A 59 -0.92 -23.67 -7.02
CA LEU A 59 0.29 -22.86 -7.12
C LEU A 59 1.15 -23.19 -8.35
N TRP A 60 1.06 -24.40 -8.90
CA TRP A 60 1.91 -24.83 -10.02
C TRP A 60 1.18 -25.62 -11.11
N GLN A 61 -0.04 -26.12 -10.88
CA GLN A 61 -0.74 -26.97 -11.85
C GLN A 61 -1.22 -26.22 -13.11
N HIS A 62 -1.34 -24.89 -13.05
CA HIS A 62 -1.83 -24.05 -14.14
C HIS A 62 -0.69 -23.39 -14.93
N GLY A 63 0.22 -24.20 -15.48
CA GLY A 63 1.35 -23.72 -16.29
C GLY A 63 2.69 -23.60 -15.56
N GLY A 64 2.82 -24.19 -14.36
CA GLY A 64 4.04 -24.15 -13.56
C GLY A 64 4.30 -22.80 -12.90
N PHE A 65 5.49 -22.64 -12.31
CA PHE A 65 5.88 -21.41 -11.62
C PHE A 65 6.08 -20.21 -12.55
N LEU A 66 6.35 -20.45 -13.84
CA LEU A 66 6.57 -19.43 -14.87
C LEU A 66 5.52 -19.56 -16.00
N ALA A 67 4.24 -19.60 -15.64
CA ALA A 67 3.14 -19.80 -16.60
C ALA A 67 3.11 -18.77 -17.75
N THR A 68 3.55 -17.54 -17.52
CA THR A 68 3.63 -16.46 -18.53
C THR A 68 5.04 -16.28 -19.12
N GLY A 69 5.97 -17.18 -18.82
CA GLY A 69 7.37 -17.09 -19.23
C GLY A 69 8.12 -15.88 -18.66
N TRP A 70 9.35 -15.66 -19.16
CA TRP A 70 10.25 -14.58 -18.72
C TRP A 70 9.65 -13.19 -18.94
N HIS A 71 8.88 -13.00 -20.02
CA HIS A 71 8.25 -11.72 -20.31
C HIS A 71 7.25 -11.32 -19.22
N GLY A 72 6.38 -12.25 -18.81
CA GLY A 72 5.43 -11.96 -17.73
C GLY A 72 6.09 -11.76 -16.36
N LEU A 73 7.24 -12.41 -16.10
CA LEU A 73 8.04 -12.13 -14.91
C LEU A 73 8.55 -10.68 -14.91
N ILE A 74 9.09 -10.19 -16.04
CA ILE A 74 9.59 -8.81 -16.14
C ILE A 74 8.45 -7.81 -15.94
N LEU A 75 7.28 -8.06 -16.52
CA LEU A 75 6.11 -7.19 -16.34
C LEU A 75 5.58 -7.20 -14.90
N SER A 76 5.57 -8.36 -14.24
CA SER A 76 5.11 -8.46 -12.85
C SER A 76 6.07 -7.77 -11.88
N LEU A 77 7.37 -7.75 -12.17
CA LEU A 77 8.35 -6.98 -11.38
C LEU A 77 7.98 -5.51 -11.29
N ALA A 78 7.46 -4.88 -12.35
CA ALA A 78 7.03 -3.48 -12.29
C ALA A 78 5.88 -3.25 -11.30
N VAL A 79 4.91 -4.18 -11.23
CA VAL A 79 3.78 -4.13 -10.29
C VAL A 79 4.23 -4.45 -8.86
N ILE A 80 5.17 -5.39 -8.71
CA ILE A 80 5.80 -5.71 -7.43
C ILE A 80 6.55 -4.49 -6.89
N MET A 81 7.28 -3.76 -7.74
CA MET A 81 7.98 -2.53 -7.35
C MET A 81 7.02 -1.47 -6.83
N PHE A 82 5.87 -1.27 -7.47
CA PHE A 82 4.83 -0.36 -6.97
C PHE A 82 4.40 -0.74 -5.53
N SER A 83 4.23 -2.04 -5.27
CA SER A 83 3.82 -2.55 -3.96
C SER A 83 4.85 -2.30 -2.84
N PHE A 84 6.10 -2.02 -3.21
CA PHE A 84 7.19 -1.72 -2.29
C PHE A 84 7.51 -0.22 -2.17
N GLY A 85 6.70 0.66 -2.78
CA GLY A 85 6.80 2.09 -2.55
C GLY A 85 6.66 2.43 -1.06
N GLY A 86 7.48 3.37 -0.58
CA GLY A 86 7.55 3.77 0.83
C GLY A 86 8.68 3.12 1.62
N LEU A 87 9.35 2.08 1.09
CA LEU A 87 10.55 1.52 1.73
C LEU A 87 11.74 2.50 1.72
N GLU A 88 11.74 3.46 0.80
CA GLU A 88 12.72 4.56 0.76
C GLU A 88 12.74 5.40 2.04
N LEU A 89 11.62 5.48 2.77
CA LEU A 89 11.58 6.20 4.05
C LEU A 89 12.47 5.53 5.10
N ILE A 90 12.68 4.22 5.02
CA ILE A 90 13.62 3.51 5.91
C ILE A 90 15.05 3.97 5.62
N GLY A 91 15.40 4.17 4.35
CA GLY A 91 16.70 4.71 3.94
C GLY A 91 16.93 6.15 4.44
N ILE A 92 15.91 7.01 4.37
CA ILE A 92 16.00 8.40 4.84
C ILE A 92 16.11 8.44 6.37
N THR A 93 15.26 7.70 7.08
CA THR A 93 15.27 7.66 8.56
C THR A 93 16.49 6.93 9.12
N ALA A 94 17.08 6.00 8.36
CA ALA A 94 18.35 5.36 8.68
C ALA A 94 19.51 6.36 8.79
N ALA A 95 19.53 7.39 7.93
CA ALA A 95 20.54 8.45 7.96
C ALA A 95 20.44 9.34 9.22
N GLU A 96 19.23 9.45 9.79
CA GLU A 96 18.95 10.25 10.99
C GLU A 96 18.94 9.42 12.29
N ALA A 97 19.15 8.10 12.21
CA ALA A 97 19.07 7.20 13.36
C ALA A 97 20.26 7.42 14.32
N ARG A 98 19.99 7.47 15.63
CA ARG A 98 21.03 7.61 16.68
C ARG A 98 22.05 6.46 16.71
N SER A 99 21.70 5.28 16.18
CA SER A 99 22.59 4.12 16.11
C SER A 99 22.36 3.35 14.80
N PRO A 100 22.88 3.86 13.67
CA PRO A 100 22.61 3.30 12.35
C PRO A 100 23.07 1.83 12.23
N GLN A 101 24.23 1.50 12.80
CA GLN A 101 24.84 0.16 12.73
C GLN A 101 23.96 -0.95 13.31
N THR A 102 23.08 -0.64 14.28
CA THR A 102 22.18 -1.62 14.88
C THR A 102 20.73 -1.42 14.47
N THR A 103 20.31 -0.19 14.19
CA THR A 103 18.93 0.15 13.83
C THR A 103 18.63 -0.23 12.38
N ILE A 104 19.57 0.00 11.45
CA ILE A 104 19.39 -0.30 10.03
C ILE A 104 19.22 -1.81 9.80
N PRO A 105 20.13 -2.69 10.26
CA PRO A 105 19.96 -4.13 10.01
C PRO A 105 18.68 -4.69 10.63
N LYS A 106 18.29 -4.18 11.82
CA LYS A 106 17.02 -4.58 12.47
C LYS A 106 15.81 -4.15 11.65
N ALA A 107 15.79 -2.92 11.15
CA ALA A 107 14.70 -2.41 10.33
C ALA A 107 14.58 -3.20 9.02
N VAL A 108 15.71 -3.47 8.35
CA VAL A 108 15.75 -4.30 7.12
C VAL A 108 15.21 -5.70 7.39
N ASN A 109 15.68 -6.38 8.44
CA ASN A 109 15.18 -7.71 8.77
C ASN A 109 13.68 -7.70 9.09
N GLN A 110 13.19 -6.70 9.83
CA GLN A 110 11.76 -6.55 10.10
C GLN A 110 10.93 -6.39 8.82
N VAL A 111 11.42 -5.63 7.84
CA VAL A 111 10.77 -5.52 6.52
C VAL A 111 10.68 -6.88 5.85
N VAL A 112 11.78 -7.64 5.80
CA VAL A 112 11.81 -8.96 5.16
C VAL A 112 10.77 -9.89 5.78
N TYR A 113 10.71 -10.01 7.11
CA TYR A 113 9.71 -10.84 7.77
C TYR A 113 8.27 -10.40 7.47
N ARG A 114 8.02 -9.09 7.40
CA ARG A 114 6.70 -8.55 7.02
C ARG A 114 6.34 -8.88 5.58
N ILE A 115 7.28 -8.84 4.65
CA ILE A 115 7.05 -9.22 3.25
C ILE A 115 6.73 -10.71 3.15
N LEU A 116 7.54 -11.56 3.78
CA LEU A 116 7.32 -13.00 3.78
C LEU A 116 5.94 -13.36 4.35
N LEU A 117 5.55 -12.76 5.48
CA LEU A 117 4.30 -13.10 6.14
C LEU A 117 3.08 -12.45 5.46
N PHE A 118 3.10 -11.14 5.22
CA PHE A 118 1.92 -10.43 4.74
C PHE A 118 1.72 -10.53 3.22
N TYR A 119 2.78 -10.67 2.42
CA TYR A 119 2.67 -10.76 0.97
C TYR A 119 2.76 -12.21 0.51
N ILE A 120 3.87 -12.88 0.80
CA ILE A 120 4.07 -14.24 0.28
C ILE A 120 3.11 -15.20 0.97
N GLY A 121 3.01 -15.17 2.30
CA GLY A 121 2.11 -16.04 3.06
C GLY A 121 0.65 -15.88 2.66
N SER A 122 0.18 -14.64 2.49
CA SER A 122 -1.20 -14.37 2.06
C SER A 122 -1.47 -14.85 0.64
N LEU A 123 -0.57 -14.57 -0.32
CA LEU A 123 -0.71 -15.02 -1.70
C LEU A 123 -0.65 -16.55 -1.82
N VAL A 124 0.24 -17.21 -1.09
CA VAL A 124 0.33 -18.68 -1.07
C VAL A 124 -1.00 -19.30 -0.65
N VAL A 125 -1.60 -18.80 0.43
CA VAL A 125 -2.90 -19.30 0.91
C VAL A 125 -4.01 -19.00 -0.09
N LEU A 126 -4.10 -17.77 -0.59
CA LEU A 126 -5.14 -17.38 -1.54
C LEU A 126 -5.07 -18.15 -2.86
N LEU A 127 -3.89 -18.26 -3.45
CA LEU A 127 -3.68 -18.99 -4.69
C LEU A 127 -3.81 -20.51 -4.50
N SER A 128 -3.61 -21.03 -3.29
CA SER A 128 -3.95 -22.42 -2.96
C SER A 128 -5.47 -22.62 -2.86
N LEU A 129 -6.21 -21.64 -2.35
CA LEU A 129 -7.67 -21.72 -2.21
C LEU A 129 -8.41 -21.58 -3.55
N TYR A 130 -7.89 -20.79 -4.48
CA TYR A 130 -8.60 -20.46 -5.72
C TYR A 130 -7.65 -20.39 -6.94
N PRO A 131 -7.99 -21.02 -8.07
CA PRO A 131 -7.18 -20.97 -9.28
C PRO A 131 -6.94 -19.54 -9.78
N TRP A 132 -5.67 -19.19 -10.00
CA TRP A 132 -5.27 -17.84 -10.38
C TRP A 132 -5.86 -17.35 -11.71
N LEU A 133 -6.16 -18.29 -12.63
CA LEU A 133 -6.77 -18.02 -13.94
C LEU A 133 -8.19 -17.43 -13.83
N GLU A 134 -8.89 -17.71 -12.73
CA GLU A 134 -10.28 -17.28 -12.51
C GLU A 134 -10.38 -15.97 -11.71
N ILE A 135 -9.26 -15.40 -11.27
CA ILE A 135 -9.23 -14.13 -10.52
C ILE A 135 -9.58 -12.98 -11.47
N LYS A 136 -10.71 -12.32 -11.23
CA LYS A 136 -11.17 -11.17 -12.01
C LYS A 136 -10.45 -9.90 -11.57
N SER A 137 -10.15 -9.02 -12.52
CA SER A 137 -9.49 -7.72 -12.28
C SER A 137 -10.40 -6.63 -11.71
N SER A 138 -11.71 -6.86 -11.64
CA SER A 138 -12.71 -5.85 -11.24
C SER A 138 -12.80 -5.60 -9.73
N SER A 139 -12.21 -6.47 -8.89
CA SER A 139 -12.27 -6.36 -7.43
C SER A 139 -10.99 -6.89 -6.79
N SER A 140 -10.77 -6.57 -5.51
CA SER A 140 -9.66 -7.13 -4.74
C SER A 140 -9.73 -8.67 -4.74
N PRO A 141 -8.66 -9.38 -5.17
CA PRO A 141 -8.61 -10.84 -5.16
C PRO A 141 -8.89 -11.44 -3.77
N PHE A 142 -8.46 -10.73 -2.71
CA PHE A 142 -8.73 -11.12 -1.32
C PHE A 142 -10.22 -11.19 -1.03
N VAL A 143 -10.99 -10.19 -1.45
CA VAL A 143 -12.44 -10.15 -1.20
C VAL A 143 -13.16 -11.15 -2.11
N MET A 144 -12.75 -11.19 -3.38
CA MET A 144 -13.35 -12.07 -4.39
C MET A 144 -13.26 -13.53 -3.99
N ILE A 145 -12.08 -14.02 -3.60
CA ILE A 145 -11.88 -15.43 -3.27
C ILE A 145 -12.77 -15.85 -2.10
N PHE A 146 -12.84 -15.08 -1.02
CA PHE A 146 -13.69 -15.43 0.12
C PHE A 146 -15.19 -15.28 -0.17
N HIS A 147 -15.56 -14.41 -1.12
CA HIS A 147 -16.94 -14.32 -1.60
C HIS A 147 -17.33 -15.58 -2.41
N GLU A 148 -16.47 -16.05 -3.32
CA GLU A 148 -16.69 -17.29 -4.08
C GLU A 148 -16.71 -18.54 -3.19
N LEU A 149 -16.01 -18.51 -2.06
CA LEU A 149 -16.03 -19.55 -1.03
C LEU A 149 -17.26 -19.48 -0.10
N ASN A 150 -18.28 -18.69 -0.44
CA ASN A 150 -19.49 -18.43 0.37
C ASN A 150 -19.20 -17.86 1.78
N SER A 151 -18.02 -17.27 1.99
CA SER A 151 -17.62 -16.66 3.26
C SER A 151 -17.82 -15.15 3.22
N ASN A 152 -19.09 -14.73 3.05
CA ASN A 152 -19.46 -13.31 2.90
C ASN A 152 -19.06 -12.43 4.09
N VAL A 153 -19.02 -12.99 5.30
CA VAL A 153 -18.56 -12.30 6.50
C VAL A 153 -17.07 -11.95 6.39
N VAL A 154 -16.24 -12.91 5.97
CA VAL A 154 -14.80 -12.72 5.80
C VAL A 154 -14.53 -11.76 4.64
N ALA A 155 -15.23 -11.92 3.53
CA ALA A 155 -15.13 -11.01 2.37
C ALA A 155 -15.47 -9.56 2.76
N SER A 156 -16.55 -9.36 3.52
CA SER A 156 -16.96 -8.03 3.99
C SER A 156 -15.96 -7.43 4.98
N ALA A 157 -15.43 -8.23 5.92
CA ALA A 157 -14.40 -7.81 6.86
C ALA A 157 -13.11 -7.40 6.14
N LEU A 158 -12.66 -8.19 5.16
CA LEU A 158 -11.49 -7.86 4.34
C LEU A 158 -11.71 -6.58 3.53
N ASN A 159 -12.89 -6.40 2.95
CA ASN A 159 -13.22 -5.17 2.23
C ASN A 159 -13.15 -3.94 3.15
N PHE A 160 -13.69 -4.04 4.37
CA PHE A 160 -13.56 -2.99 5.39
C PHE A 160 -12.09 -2.71 5.73
N VAL A 161 -11.28 -3.74 5.95
CA VAL A 161 -9.84 -3.61 6.25
C VAL A 161 -9.11 -2.95 5.10
N ILE A 162 -9.42 -3.29 3.84
CA ILE A 162 -8.84 -2.64 2.67
C ILE A 162 -9.14 -1.14 2.67
N LEU A 163 -10.37 -0.73 2.97
CA LEU A 163 -10.72 0.69 3.08
C LEU A 163 -9.93 1.40 4.20
N VAL A 164 -9.78 0.76 5.35
CA VAL A 164 -8.96 1.26 6.47
C VAL A 164 -7.48 1.36 6.07
N ALA A 165 -6.97 0.37 5.34
CA ALA A 165 -5.61 0.36 4.84
C ALA A 165 -5.36 1.50 3.84
N SER A 166 -6.27 1.69 2.88
CA SER A 166 -6.21 2.79 1.91
C SER A 166 -6.26 4.15 2.60
N LEU A 167 -7.11 4.30 3.62
CA LEU A 167 -7.21 5.51 4.43
C LEU A 167 -5.90 5.84 5.14
N SER A 168 -5.30 4.85 5.79
CA SER A 168 -4.02 4.97 6.49
C SER A 168 -2.87 5.36 5.56
N VAL A 169 -2.76 4.72 4.39
CA VAL A 169 -1.76 5.06 3.37
C VAL A 169 -1.96 6.49 2.86
N TYR A 170 -3.20 6.87 2.54
CA TYR A 170 -3.50 8.23 2.08
C TYR A 170 -3.14 9.28 3.14
N ASN A 171 -3.51 9.04 4.40
CA ASN A 171 -3.24 9.96 5.50
C ASN A 171 -1.72 10.14 5.71
N SER A 172 -0.96 9.04 5.74
CA SER A 172 0.50 9.06 5.85
C SER A 172 1.17 9.75 4.65
N GLY A 173 0.65 9.53 3.44
CA GLY A 173 1.14 10.13 2.21
C GLY A 173 0.93 11.65 2.17
N VAL A 174 -0.27 12.12 2.49
CA VAL A 174 -0.59 13.55 2.55
C VAL A 174 0.22 14.26 3.63
N TYR A 175 0.37 13.64 4.80
CA TYR A 175 1.20 14.17 5.89
C TYR A 175 2.67 14.33 5.46
N SER A 176 3.25 13.26 4.92
CA SER A 176 4.65 13.25 4.47
C SER A 176 4.90 14.24 3.34
N ASN A 177 4.01 14.28 2.33
CA ASN A 177 4.13 15.19 1.20
C ASN A 177 4.04 16.66 1.63
N SER A 178 3.13 16.97 2.57
CA SER A 178 2.97 18.32 3.10
C SER A 178 4.25 18.83 3.79
N ARG A 179 4.92 17.94 4.56
CA ARG A 179 6.19 18.24 5.22
C ARG A 179 7.34 18.37 4.23
N MET A 180 7.40 17.51 3.22
CA MET A 180 8.42 17.57 2.17
C MET A 180 8.32 18.87 1.36
N LEU A 181 7.11 19.23 0.91
CA LEU A 181 6.85 20.50 0.21
C LEU A 181 7.19 21.72 1.06
N PHE A 182 6.86 21.68 2.35
CA PHE A 182 7.26 22.71 3.30
C PHE A 182 8.80 22.82 3.38
N GLY A 183 9.52 21.71 3.55
CA GLY A 183 10.98 21.68 3.60
C GLY A 183 11.63 22.28 2.35
N LEU A 184 11.15 21.89 1.16
CA LEU A 184 11.60 22.45 -0.11
C LEU A 184 11.34 23.96 -0.22
N SER A 185 10.21 24.44 0.29
CA SER A 185 9.88 25.87 0.27
C SER A 185 10.78 26.70 1.19
N VAL A 186 11.18 26.15 2.34
CA VAL A 186 12.15 26.78 3.26
C VAL A 186 13.53 26.87 2.61
N GLN A 187 13.92 25.83 1.85
CA GLN A 187 15.15 25.79 1.06
C GLN A 187 15.10 26.63 -0.24
N ARG A 188 13.98 27.34 -0.51
CA ARG A 188 13.72 28.11 -1.74
C ARG A 188 13.65 27.29 -3.03
N ASN A 189 13.49 25.97 -2.92
CA ASN A 189 13.30 25.04 -4.04
C ASN A 189 11.81 24.86 -4.40
N ALA A 190 10.88 25.41 -3.60
CA ALA A 190 9.44 25.42 -3.88
C ALA A 190 8.82 26.81 -3.58
N PRO A 191 7.60 27.10 -4.09
CA PRO A 191 6.95 28.40 -3.90
C PRO A 191 6.86 28.84 -2.43
N LYS A 192 7.20 30.10 -2.16
CA LYS A 192 7.27 30.66 -0.79
C LYS A 192 5.96 30.57 0.00
N PHE A 193 4.80 30.49 -0.66
CA PHE A 193 3.52 30.37 0.03
C PHE A 193 3.36 29.02 0.75
N LEU A 194 4.10 27.98 0.35
CA LEU A 194 4.12 26.66 0.99
C LEU A 194 4.87 26.66 2.34
N ALA A 195 5.71 27.69 2.59
CA ALA A 195 6.45 27.84 3.84
C ALA A 195 5.57 28.38 5.00
N LYS A 196 4.29 28.71 4.75
CA LYS A 196 3.39 29.19 5.79
C LYS A 196 2.89 28.03 6.66
N VAL A 197 3.12 28.14 7.96
CA VAL A 197 2.62 27.22 8.98
C VAL A 197 1.49 27.85 9.79
N SER A 198 0.54 27.03 10.23
CA SER A 198 -0.50 27.44 11.19
C SER A 198 0.08 27.58 12.61
N ARG A 199 -0.73 28.13 13.53
CA ARG A 199 -0.39 28.21 14.96
C ARG A 199 -0.08 26.83 15.60
N GLY A 200 -0.58 25.74 15.01
CA GLY A 200 -0.29 24.37 15.44
C GLY A 200 0.94 23.73 14.78
N GLY A 201 1.74 24.48 14.02
CA GLY A 201 2.95 23.96 13.36
C GLY A 201 2.68 23.08 12.13
N VAL A 202 1.47 23.15 11.57
CA VAL A 202 1.05 22.38 10.39
C VAL A 202 1.14 23.25 9.13
N PRO A 203 1.81 22.82 8.05
CA PRO A 203 1.91 23.56 6.78
C PRO A 203 0.62 23.44 5.96
N VAL A 204 -0.38 24.25 6.30
CA VAL A 204 -1.75 24.16 5.74
C VAL A 204 -1.78 24.32 4.22
N ASN A 205 -0.94 25.19 3.65
CA ASN A 205 -0.93 25.41 2.21
C ASN A 205 -0.40 24.20 1.43
N SER A 206 0.61 23.51 1.96
CA SER A 206 1.13 22.26 1.38
C SER A 206 0.12 21.11 1.50
N LEU A 207 -0.63 21.10 2.60
CA LEU A 207 -1.72 20.15 2.82
C LEU A 207 -2.86 20.35 1.82
N LEU A 208 -3.32 21.59 1.65
CA LEU A 208 -4.36 21.94 0.69
C LEU A 208 -3.93 21.65 -0.75
N LEU A 209 -2.67 21.92 -1.11
CA LEU A 209 -2.15 21.58 -2.43
C LEU A 209 -2.13 20.07 -2.67
N SER A 210 -1.67 19.28 -1.69
CA SER A 210 -1.69 17.82 -1.78
C SER A 210 -3.11 17.29 -1.94
N GLY A 211 -4.05 17.79 -1.15
CA GLY A 211 -5.48 17.45 -1.27
C GLY A 211 -6.10 17.89 -2.60
N ALA A 212 -5.73 19.05 -3.14
CA ALA A 212 -6.20 19.49 -4.45
C ALA A 212 -5.72 18.55 -5.58
N ILE A 213 -4.45 18.14 -5.54
CA ILE A 213 -3.90 17.18 -6.51
C ILE A 213 -4.60 15.83 -6.38
N THR A 214 -4.81 15.30 -5.17
CA THR A 214 -5.55 14.04 -5.03
C THR A 214 -7.00 14.18 -5.50
N SER A 215 -7.67 15.30 -5.23
CA SER A 215 -9.02 15.57 -5.75
C SER A 215 -9.05 15.49 -7.28
N LEU A 216 -8.06 16.11 -7.94
CA LEU A 216 -7.92 16.06 -9.39
C LEU A 216 -7.72 14.63 -9.89
N VAL A 217 -6.90 13.83 -9.21
CA VAL A 217 -6.70 12.41 -9.53
C VAL A 217 -8.00 11.60 -9.39
N VAL A 218 -8.80 11.88 -8.36
CA VAL A 218 -10.11 11.24 -8.19
C VAL A 218 -11.04 11.62 -9.34
N VAL A 219 -11.09 12.90 -9.72
CA VAL A 219 -11.88 13.35 -10.88
C VAL A 219 -11.41 12.69 -12.18
N LEU A 220 -10.10 12.61 -12.40
CA LEU A 220 -9.51 11.92 -13.55
C LEU A 220 -9.94 10.45 -13.60
N ASN A 221 -9.95 9.76 -12.45
CA ASN A 221 -10.41 8.37 -12.35
C ASN A 221 -11.91 8.23 -12.66
N TYR A 222 -12.73 9.24 -12.36
CA TYR A 222 -14.14 9.25 -12.76
C TYR A 222 -14.35 9.50 -14.26
N LEU A 223 -13.49 10.32 -14.88
CA LEU A 223 -13.59 10.67 -16.30
C LEU A 223 -13.01 9.59 -17.23
N LEU A 224 -11.94 8.91 -16.80
CA LEU A 224 -11.20 7.92 -17.58
C LEU A 224 -10.96 6.62 -16.79
N PRO A 225 -12.00 5.91 -16.33
CA PRO A 225 -11.88 4.81 -15.38
C PRO A 225 -11.02 3.63 -15.89
N HIS A 226 -11.00 3.38 -17.19
CA HIS A 226 -10.23 2.27 -17.78
C HIS A 226 -8.74 2.59 -17.95
N GLU A 227 -8.38 3.84 -18.22
CA GLU A 227 -6.99 4.24 -18.49
C GLU A 227 -6.31 4.88 -17.29
N ALA A 228 -7.07 5.56 -16.42
CA ALA A 228 -6.54 6.31 -15.29
C ALA A 228 -5.72 5.41 -14.36
N PHE A 229 -6.19 4.19 -14.05
CA PHE A 229 -5.45 3.28 -13.18
C PHE A 229 -4.08 2.91 -13.78
N GLY A 230 -4.04 2.52 -15.05
CA GLY A 230 -2.79 2.18 -15.74
C GLY A 230 -1.82 3.36 -15.80
N LEU A 231 -2.32 4.55 -16.14
CA LEU A 231 -1.52 5.77 -16.22
C LEU A 231 -0.94 6.17 -14.85
N LEU A 232 -1.77 6.13 -13.80
CA LEU A 232 -1.36 6.46 -12.44
C LEU A 232 -0.32 5.46 -11.92
N MET A 233 -0.52 4.16 -12.18
CA MET A 233 0.45 3.12 -11.83
C MET A 233 1.80 3.35 -12.53
N ALA A 234 1.78 3.63 -13.84
CA ALA A 234 3.00 3.93 -14.60
C ALA A 234 3.72 5.17 -14.06
N LEU A 235 2.98 6.23 -13.74
CA LEU A 235 3.54 7.45 -13.15
C LEU A 235 4.23 7.15 -11.81
N VAL A 236 3.57 6.42 -10.91
CA VAL A 236 4.13 6.08 -9.59
C VAL A 236 5.39 5.22 -9.75
N VAL A 237 5.35 4.16 -10.56
CA VAL A 237 6.52 3.29 -10.80
C VAL A 237 7.69 4.08 -11.38
N ALA A 238 7.44 4.97 -12.34
CA ALA A 238 8.47 5.83 -12.91
C ALA A 238 9.09 6.76 -11.85
N THR A 239 8.26 7.40 -11.00
CA THR A 239 8.76 8.26 -9.93
C THR A 239 9.56 7.50 -8.88
N LEU A 240 9.14 6.28 -8.51
CA LEU A 240 9.87 5.42 -7.57
C LEU A 240 11.24 5.02 -8.14
N LEU A 241 11.28 4.60 -9.41
CA LEU A 241 12.53 4.26 -10.09
C LEU A 241 13.49 5.44 -10.13
N LEU A 242 13.01 6.62 -10.54
CA LEU A 242 13.82 7.84 -10.57
C LEU A 242 14.33 8.19 -9.16
N ASN A 243 13.49 8.08 -8.14
CA ASN A 243 13.89 8.34 -6.76
C ASN A 243 15.02 7.40 -6.31
N TRP A 244 14.88 6.10 -6.54
CA TRP A 244 15.92 5.13 -6.17
C TRP A 244 17.20 5.31 -6.96
N ILE A 245 17.11 5.62 -8.26
CA ILE A 245 18.27 5.95 -9.10
C ILE A 245 19.00 7.18 -8.54
N MET A 246 18.27 8.23 -8.17
CA MET A 246 18.87 9.43 -7.56
C MET A 246 19.52 9.13 -6.21
N ILE A 247 18.88 8.33 -5.36
CA ILE A 247 19.47 7.91 -4.07
C ILE A 247 20.76 7.13 -4.29
N LEU A 248 20.77 6.18 -5.24
CA LEU A 248 21.95 5.39 -5.56
C LEU A 248 23.06 6.24 -6.17
N ALA A 249 22.72 7.14 -7.10
CA ALA A 249 23.69 8.03 -7.74
C ALA A 249 24.26 9.08 -6.78
N GLY A 250 23.46 9.57 -5.83
CA GLY A 250 23.86 10.52 -4.80
C GLY A 250 24.49 9.90 -3.55
N ALA A 251 24.59 8.57 -3.47
CA ALA A 251 25.28 7.86 -2.38
C ALA A 251 26.81 7.78 -2.57
N HIS A 252 27.35 8.52 -3.55
CA HIS A 252 28.77 8.76 -3.81
C HIS A 252 29.14 10.19 -3.44
#